data_AF-A0A9J6EFC3-F1
#
_entry.id   AF-A0A9J6EFC3-F1
#
_cell.length_a   1.000
_cell.length_b   1.000
_cell.length_c   1.000
_cell.angle_alpha   90.00
_cell.angle_beta   90.00
_cell.angle_gamma   90.00
#
_symmetry.space_group_name_H-M   'P 1'
#
loop_
_entity.id
_entity.type
_entity.pdbx_description
1 polymer ?
#
loop_
_entity_poly.entity_id
_entity_poly.type
_entity_poly.pdbx_seq_one_letter_code
_entity_poly.pdbx_strand_id
1 'polypeptide(L)'
;MGAGIAQVASQTGHQVVLVDVSKEVLDKSKARIEESLKRVAKKKFVEDKKAREEFVQKTLSSIALSTSADEAVKNTDLVLEAIVENIDIKKKLFAALDKAAGP
;
A
#
# COMPACT_ATOMS: atom_id res chain seq x y z
N MET A 1 3.35 -1.01 -9.68
CA MET A 1 3.11 0.41 -9.32
C MET A 1 2.50 0.54 -7.92
N GLY A 2 1.55 -0.32 -7.53
CA GLY A 2 0.87 -0.27 -6.23
C GLY A 2 1.77 -0.09 -5.00
N ALA A 3 2.88 -0.83 -4.88
CA ALA A 3 3.81 -0.68 -3.76
C ALA A 3 4.37 0.75 -3.59
N GLY A 4 4.67 1.44 -4.69
CA GLY A 4 5.17 2.82 -4.66
C GLY A 4 4.08 3.82 -4.25
N ILE A 5 2.86 3.62 -4.74
CA ILE A 5 1.68 4.41 -4.35
C ILE A 5 1.42 4.24 -2.85
N ALA A 6 1.39 2.99 -2.37
CA ALA A 6 1.20 2.66 -0.96
C ALA A 6 2.28 3.28 -0.07
N GLN A 7 3.54 3.25 -0.51
CA GLN A 7 4.63 3.93 0.19
C GLN A 7 4.37 5.43 0.31
N VAL A 8 4.09 6.13 -0.80
CA VAL A 8 3.92 7.58 -0.77
C VAL A 8 2.70 7.99 0.06
N ALA A 9 1.57 7.29 -0.08
CA ALA A 9 0.35 7.56 0.68
C ALA A 9 0.52 7.33 2.19
N SER A 10 1.18 6.24 2.58
CA SER A 10 1.46 5.97 4.01
C SER A 10 2.46 6.96 4.62
N GLN A 11 3.46 7.42 3.85
CA GLN A 11 4.41 8.44 4.29
C GLN A 11 3.75 9.80 4.56
N THR A 12 2.60 10.08 3.94
CA THR A 12 1.84 11.33 4.15
C THR A 12 0.79 11.22 5.24
N GLY A 13 0.72 10.09 5.96
CA GLY A 13 -0.14 9.92 7.13
C GLY A 13 -1.46 9.18 6.87
N HIS A 14 -1.66 8.64 5.66
CA HIS A 14 -2.86 7.86 5.35
C HIS A 14 -2.70 6.41 5.79
N GLN A 15 -3.79 5.80 6.28
CA GLN A 15 -3.89 4.36 6.45
C GLN A 15 -4.14 3.72 5.09
N VAL A 16 -3.33 2.72 4.73
CA VAL A 16 -3.37 2.11 3.40
C VAL A 16 -3.57 0.61 3.55
N VAL A 17 -4.52 0.05 2.81
CA VAL A 17 -4.61 -1.40 2.60
C VAL A 17 -4.05 -1.71 1.21
N LEU A 18 -2.89 -2.35 1.14
CA LEU A 18 -2.33 -2.84 -0.11
C LEU A 18 -2.93 -4.21 -0.41
N VAL A 19 -3.60 -4.31 -1.55
CA VAL A 19 -4.26 -5.52 -2.02
C VAL A 19 -3.54 -6.09 -3.23
N ASP A 20 -3.31 -7.40 -3.24
CA ASP A 20 -2.76 -8.14 -4.37
C ASP A 20 -3.28 -9.59 -4.38
N VAL A 21 -3.07 -10.32 -5.47
CA VAL A 21 -3.67 -11.65 -5.69
C VAL A 21 -3.08 -12.75 -4.80
N SER A 22 -1.88 -12.54 -4.25
CA SER A 22 -1.20 -13.55 -3.44
C SER A 22 -0.36 -12.94 -2.34
N LYS A 23 -0.20 -13.69 -1.25
CA LYS A 23 0.61 -13.27 -0.09
C LYS A 23 2.08 -13.08 -0.47
N GLU A 24 2.60 -13.91 -1.37
CA GLU A 24 4.00 -13.82 -1.82
C GLU A 24 4.28 -12.50 -2.54
N VAL A 25 3.32 -11.99 -3.33
CA VAL A 25 3.46 -10.69 -4.01
C VAL A 25 3.39 -9.53 -3.00
N LEU A 26 2.50 -9.65 -2.00
CA LEU A 26 2.38 -8.67 -0.92
C LEU A 26 3.64 -8.61 -0.05
N ASP A 27 4.21 -9.75 0.33
CA ASP A 27 5.42 -9.84 1.13
C ASP A 27 6.62 -9.23 0.38
N LYS A 28 6.75 -9.53 -0.93
CA LYS A 28 7.75 -8.89 -1.80
C LYS A 28 7.54 -7.38 -1.90
N SER A 29 6.30 -6.92 -2.00
CA SER A 29 5.96 -5.50 -2.05
C SER A 29 6.32 -4.78 -0.75
N LYS A 30 5.98 -5.38 0.39
CA LYS A 30 6.34 -4.87 1.72
C LYS A 30 7.84 -4.77 1.91
N ALA A 31 8.60 -5.80 1.53
CA ALA A 31 10.06 -5.78 1.60
C ALA A 31 10.67 -4.66 0.74
N ARG A 32 10.14 -4.46 -0.48
CA ARG A 32 10.57 -3.38 -1.37
C ARG A 32 10.28 -1.99 -0.80
N ILE A 33 9.11 -1.81 -0.19
CA ILE A 33 8.73 -0.56 0.50
C ILE A 33 9.69 -0.31 1.66
N GLU A 34 9.96 -1.32 2.49
CA GLU A 34 10.87 -1.19 3.63
C GLU A 34 12.29 -0.80 3.21
N GLU A 35 12.84 -1.43 2.16
CA GLU A 35 14.17 -1.08 1.64
C GLU A 35 14.22 0.37 1.13
N SER A 36 13.20 0.76 0.38
CA SER A 36 13.03 2.13 -0.13
C SER A 36 12.95 3.15 1.02
N LEU A 37 12.16 2.86 2.06
CA LEU A 37 12.04 3.71 3.24
C LEU A 37 13.36 3.83 4.00
N LYS A 38 14.11 2.74 4.18
CA LYS A 38 15.44 2.76 4.80
C LYS A 38 16.40 3.68 4.05
N ARG A 39 16.36 3.68 2.71
CA ARG A 39 17.16 4.60 1.88
C ARG A 39 16.73 6.06 2.05
N VAL A 40 15.43 6.34 2.08
CA VAL A 40 14.89 7.69 2.33
C VAL A 40 15.27 8.18 3.72
N ALA A 41 15.11 7.34 4.74
CA ALA A 41 15.42 7.65 6.13
C ALA A 41 16.89 8.00 6.31
N LYS A 42 17.83 7.24 5.70
CA LYS A 42 19.27 7.56 5.72
C LYS A 42 19.59 8.95 5.19
N LYS A 43 18.85 9.43 4.17
CA LYS A 43 19.05 10.76 3.59
C LYS A 43 18.37 11.87 4.40
N LYS A 44 17.20 11.59 4.98
CA LYS A 44 16.40 12.58 5.73
C LYS A 44 16.91 12.80 7.15
N PHE A 45 17.47 11.76 7.78
CA PHE A 45 17.92 11.77 9.18
C PHE A 45 19.40 11.34 9.25
N VAL A 46 20.29 12.16 8.71
CA VAL A 46 21.71 11.80 8.48
C VAL A 46 22.47 11.51 9.78
N GLU A 47 22.07 12.08 10.91
CA GLU A 47 22.75 11.91 12.20
C GLU A 47 21.89 11.18 13.24
N ASP A 48 20.58 11.17 13.06
CA ASP A 48 19.64 10.59 14.02
C ASP A 48 19.20 9.17 13.60
N LYS A 49 19.83 8.16 14.20
CA LYS A 49 19.46 6.75 13.96
C LYS A 49 18.06 6.41 14.48
N LYS A 50 17.64 7.00 15.60
CA LYS A 50 16.35 6.71 16.21
C LYS A 50 15.21 7.24 15.34
N ALA A 51 15.34 8.46 14.84
CA ALA A 51 14.38 9.04 13.90
C ALA A 51 14.27 8.24 12.59
N ARG A 52 15.35 7.58 12.13
CA ARG A 52 15.26 6.68 10.96
C ARG A 52 14.36 5.49 11.22
N GLU A 53 14.58 4.81 12.35
CA GLU A 53 13.83 3.61 12.71
C GLU A 53 12.36 3.96 12.94
N GLU A 54 12.08 5.04 13.68
CA GLU A 54 10.73 5.54 13.91
C GLU A 54 10.01 5.90 12.60
N PHE A 55 10.69 6.57 11.67
CA PHE A 55 10.11 6.91 10.36
C PHE A 55 9.72 5.67 9.55
N VAL A 56 10.61 4.67 9.49
CA VAL A 56 10.34 3.42 8.77
C VAL A 56 9.20 2.66 9.42
N GLN A 57 9.25 2.47 10.75
CA GLN A 57 8.23 1.73 11.49
C GLN A 57 6.86 2.39 11.41
N LYS A 58 6.78 3.70 11.61
CA LYS A 58 5.52 4.46 11.51
C LYS A 58 4.88 4.35 10.13
N THR A 59 5.70 4.38 9.08
CA THR A 59 5.18 4.25 7.71
C THR A 59 4.67 2.83 7.48
N LEU A 60 5.45 1.80 7.84
CA LEU A 60 5.07 0.40 7.65
C LEU A 60 3.86 0.00 8.50
N SER A 61 3.70 0.55 9.70
CA SER A 61 2.54 0.29 10.55
C SER A 61 1.25 0.87 9.97
N SER A 62 1.35 1.83 9.05
CA SER A 62 0.20 2.43 8.36
C SER A 62 -0.18 1.66 7.08
N ILE A 63 0.49 0.53 6.79
CA ILE A 63 0.20 -0.33 5.64
C ILE A 63 -0.28 -1.70 6.13
N ALA A 64 -1.55 -2.01 5.88
CA ALA A 64 -2.10 -3.35 5.98
C ALA A 64 -1.96 -4.09 4.64
N LEU A 65 -1.89 -5.42 4.69
CA LEU A 65 -1.85 -6.29 3.52
C LEU A 65 -3.11 -7.14 3.49
N SER A 66 -3.73 -7.28 2.31
CA SER A 66 -4.90 -8.14 2.13
C SER A 66 -4.86 -8.82 0.76
N THR A 67 -5.40 -10.02 0.65
CA THR A 67 -5.66 -10.69 -0.63
C THR A 67 -7.12 -10.57 -1.08
N SER A 68 -7.96 -9.88 -0.30
CA SER A 68 -9.36 -9.65 -0.60
C SER A 68 -9.61 -8.16 -0.80
N ALA A 69 -9.89 -7.78 -2.05
CA ALA A 69 -10.25 -6.41 -2.42
C ALA A 69 -11.66 -6.07 -1.90
N ASP A 70 -12.59 -7.02 -1.96
CA ASP A 70 -13.98 -6.88 -1.53
C ASP A 70 -14.10 -6.63 -0.03
N GLU A 71 -13.25 -7.25 0.80
CA GLU A 71 -13.22 -6.96 2.24
C GLU A 71 -12.54 -5.63 2.54
N ALA A 72 -11.47 -5.30 1.80
CA ALA A 72 -10.73 -4.06 2.01
C ALA A 72 -11.59 -2.82 1.70
N VAL A 73 -12.39 -2.88 0.63
CA VAL A 73 -13.13 -1.70 0.14
C VAL A 73 -14.28 -1.28 1.06
N LYS A 74 -14.82 -2.17 1.89
CA LYS A 74 -15.96 -1.89 2.80
C LYS A 74 -15.72 -0.72 3.76
N ASN A 75 -14.47 -0.48 4.15
CA ASN A 75 -14.08 0.60 5.07
C ASN A 75 -13.02 1.52 4.45
N THR A 76 -13.04 1.70 3.12
CA THR A 76 -12.04 2.49 2.38
C THR A 76 -12.69 3.73 1.74
N ASP A 77 -12.13 4.91 2.01
CA ASP A 77 -12.63 6.18 1.46
C ASP A 77 -12.19 6.43 0.01
N LEU A 78 -11.04 5.90 -0.40
CA LEU A 78 -10.46 6.09 -1.74
C LEU A 78 -9.75 4.83 -2.22
N VAL A 79 -10.15 4.33 -3.40
CA VAL A 79 -9.51 3.20 -4.07
C VAL A 79 -8.59 3.69 -5.19
N LEU A 80 -7.35 3.21 -5.21
CA LEU A 80 -6.39 3.42 -6.30
C LEU A 80 -6.08 2.08 -6.97
N GLU A 81 -6.46 1.95 -8.24
CA GLU A 81 -6.23 0.76 -9.04
C GLU A 81 -4.83 0.78 -9.68
N ALA A 82 -4.09 -0.33 -9.57
CA ALA A 82 -2.74 -0.48 -10.10
C ALA A 82 -2.43 -1.92 -10.56
N ILE A 83 -3.43 -2.58 -11.17
CA ILE A 83 -3.38 -3.93 -11.72
C ILE A 83 -2.83 -3.91 -13.15
N VAL A 84 -2.82 -5.08 -13.80
CA VAL A 84 -2.43 -5.23 -15.20
C VAL A 84 -3.26 -4.35 -16.15
N GLU A 85 -2.61 -3.85 -17.20
CA GLU A 85 -3.25 -2.98 -18.19
C GLU A 85 -4.11 -3.79 -19.17
N ASN A 86 -5.25 -4.26 -18.68
CA ASN A 86 -6.25 -4.99 -19.44
C ASN A 86 -7.64 -4.46 -19.10
N ILE A 87 -8.36 -3.98 -20.11
CA ILE A 87 -9.64 -3.29 -19.92
C ILE A 87 -10.73 -4.18 -19.32
N ASP A 88 -10.80 -5.45 -19.72
CA ASP A 88 -11.83 -6.38 -19.26
C ASP A 88 -11.60 -6.76 -17.79
N ILE A 89 -10.33 -6.95 -17.40
CA ILE A 89 -9.96 -7.22 -16.02
C ILE A 89 -10.27 -6.01 -15.14
N LYS A 90 -9.93 -4.79 -15.59
CA LYS A 90 -10.24 -3.55 -14.85
C LYS A 90 -11.74 -3.35 -14.66
N LYS A 91 -12.53 -3.50 -15.73
CA LYS A 91 -14.00 -3.41 -15.64
C LYS A 91 -14.59 -4.40 -14.66
N LYS A 92 -14.11 -5.66 -14.69
CA LYS A 92 -14.56 -6.70 -13.74
C LYS A 92 -14.21 -6.34 -12.30
N LEU A 93 -12.99 -5.86 -12.05
CA LEU A 93 -12.57 -5.41 -10.73
C LEU A 93 -13.44 -4.27 -10.23
N PHE A 94 -13.58 -3.20 -11.00
CA PHE A 94 -14.40 -2.05 -10.59
C PHE A 94 -15.86 -2.44 -10.33
N ALA A 95 -16.45 -3.31 -11.16
CA ALA A 95 -17.81 -3.79 -10.94
C ALA A 95 -17.97 -4.66 -9.67
N ALA A 96 -16.92 -5.36 -9.24
CA ALA A 96 -16.92 -6.09 -7.96
C ALA A 96 -16.78 -5.13 -6.77
N LEU A 97 -15.86 -4.16 -6.88
CA LEU A 97 -15.62 -3.16 -5.84
C LEU A 97 -16.84 -2.26 -5.62
N ASP A 98 -17.49 -1.80 -6.69
CA ASP A 98 -18.69 -0.96 -6.63
C ASP A 98 -19.84 -1.61 -5.85
N LYS A 99 -19.94 -2.95 -5.88
CA LYS A 99 -20.94 -3.71 -5.12
C LYS A 99 -20.60 -3.87 -3.64
N ALA A 100 -19.31 -3.84 -3.30
CA ALA A 100 -18.80 -4.11 -1.96
C ALA A 100 -18.44 -2.84 -1.18
N ALA A 101 -18.22 -1.73 -1.89
CA ALA A 101 -17.86 -0.44 -1.30
C ALA A 101 -18.97 0.08 -0.37
N GLY A 102 -18.55 0.79 0.67
CA GLY A 102 -19.47 1.56 1.51
C GLY A 102 -20.14 2.70 0.73
N PRO A 103 -21.23 3.27 1.26
CA PRO A 103 -21.94 4.40 0.67
C PRO A 103 -21.13 5.69 0.64
#